data_AF-A0A8K9XDC3-F1
#
_entry.id   AF-A0A8K9XDC3-F1
#
_cell.length_a   1.000
_cell.length_b   1.000
_cell.length_c   1.000
_cell.angle_alpha   90.00
_cell.angle_beta   90.00
_cell.angle_gamma   90.00
#
_symmetry.space_group_name_H-M   'P 1'
#
loop_
_entity.id
_entity.type
_entity.pdbx_description
1 polymer ?
#
loop_
_entity_poly.entity_id
_entity_poly.type
_entity_poly.pdbx_seq_one_letter_code
_entity_poly.pdbx_strand_id
1 'polypeptide(L)'
;MLSTYLCLSALLPDPSLVSVWSPGLSSSEGRQPGKSPRFSVNWSAGDGELEVLDTSTGRRKGSGTPSRLCKRSLFTRWERLHHQLRRPGQVLGDEKAIKTYCGAKMTAGAYQRAKQKFVLSLQEAGLGIWNRKPPEQEHFQSNV
;
A
#
# COMPACT_ATOMS: atom_id res chain seq x y z
N MET A 1 -4.50 -19.57 -22.67
CA MET A 1 -4.40 -18.27 -21.97
C MET A 1 -5.67 -17.84 -21.24
N LEU A 2 -6.87 -18.38 -21.49
CA LEU A 2 -8.09 -18.03 -20.72
C LEU A 2 -8.24 -18.78 -19.38
N SER A 3 -7.61 -19.96 -19.23
CA SER A 3 -7.76 -20.82 -18.06
C SER A 3 -7.05 -20.29 -16.79
N THR A 4 -5.95 -19.55 -16.94
CA THR A 4 -5.22 -18.96 -15.81
C THR A 4 -5.87 -17.69 -15.24
N TYR A 5 -6.64 -16.94 -16.05
CA TYR A 5 -7.31 -15.72 -15.60
C TYR A 5 -8.56 -16.00 -14.76
N LEU A 6 -9.30 -17.07 -15.08
CA LEU A 6 -10.47 -17.52 -14.31
C LEU A 6 -10.08 -18.01 -12.90
N CYS A 7 -8.88 -18.56 -12.74
CA CYS A 7 -8.40 -19.09 -11.46
C CYS A 7 -8.09 -17.97 -10.44
N LEU A 8 -7.67 -16.79 -10.89
CA LEU A 8 -7.40 -15.66 -9.99
C LEU A 8 -8.68 -14.98 -9.49
N SER A 9 -9.73 -14.93 -10.31
CA SER A 9 -11.05 -14.39 -9.92
C SER A 9 -11.80 -15.27 -8.92
N ALA A 10 -11.50 -16.57 -8.84
CA ALA A 10 -12.18 -17.52 -7.97
C ALA A 10 -11.72 -17.46 -6.49
N LEU A 11 -10.62 -16.76 -6.19
CA LEU A 11 -10.00 -16.78 -4.86
C LEU A 11 -10.38 -15.59 -3.95
N LEU A 12 -11.17 -14.61 -4.42
CA LEU A 12 -11.54 -13.43 -3.63
C LEU A 12 -13.06 -13.14 -3.69
N PRO A 13 -13.73 -12.88 -2.56
CA PRO A 13 -15.20 -12.80 -2.47
C PRO A 13 -15.79 -11.42 -2.78
N ASP A 14 -14.96 -10.39 -2.95
CA ASP A 14 -15.42 -9.02 -3.17
C ASP A 14 -15.06 -8.57 -4.59
N PRO A 15 -16.03 -8.49 -5.52
CA PRO A 15 -15.77 -8.03 -6.87
C PRO A 15 -15.30 -6.57 -6.93
N SER A 16 -15.48 -5.75 -5.87
CA SER A 16 -14.94 -4.39 -5.80
C SER A 16 -13.42 -4.34 -5.57
N LEU A 17 -12.81 -5.44 -5.12
CA LEU A 17 -11.36 -5.55 -4.91
C LEU A 17 -10.65 -6.28 -6.04
N VAL A 18 -11.40 -6.83 -7.01
CA VAL A 18 -10.87 -7.48 -8.21
C VAL A 18 -10.98 -6.50 -9.37
N SER A 19 -9.88 -5.78 -9.63
CA SER A 19 -9.76 -5.01 -10.86
C SER A 19 -9.28 -5.94 -11.99
N VAL A 20 -10.11 -6.10 -13.02
CA VAL A 20 -9.71 -6.75 -14.26
C VAL A 20 -9.05 -5.68 -15.13
N TRP A 21 -7.73 -5.77 -15.29
CA TRP A 21 -6.96 -4.86 -16.14
C TRP A 21 -6.92 -5.42 -17.56
N SER A 22 -7.09 -4.56 -18.57
CA SER A 22 -6.87 -4.95 -19.96
C SER A 22 -5.38 -5.23 -20.18
N PRO A 23 -4.99 -6.46 -20.59
CA PRO A 23 -3.60 -6.77 -20.79
C PRO A 23 -3.10 -6.19 -22.13
N GLY A 24 -2.00 -5.46 -22.07
CA GLY A 24 -1.15 -5.19 -23.23
C GLY A 24 -1.21 -3.76 -23.75
N LEU A 25 -0.03 -3.24 -24.09
CA LEU A 25 0.15 -2.10 -24.97
C LEU A 25 0.34 -2.64 -26.40
N SER A 26 0.03 -1.84 -27.42
CA SER A 26 0.24 -2.22 -28.83
C SER A 26 1.71 -2.38 -29.21
N SER A 27 2.62 -1.84 -28.41
CA SER A 27 4.08 -1.89 -28.59
C SER A 27 4.74 -2.52 -27.38
N SER A 28 5.75 -3.36 -27.61
CA SER A 28 6.60 -3.92 -26.55
C SER A 28 7.90 -3.13 -26.41
N GLU A 29 8.35 -2.92 -25.17
CA GLU A 29 9.67 -2.37 -24.90
C GLU A 29 10.72 -3.49 -24.97
N GLY A 30 11.82 -3.26 -25.69
CA GLY A 30 12.91 -4.22 -25.79
C GLY A 30 13.66 -4.37 -24.47
N ARG A 31 14.09 -5.59 -24.12
CA ARG A 31 14.91 -5.84 -22.93
C ARG A 31 16.21 -5.05 -23.01
N GLN A 32 16.44 -4.17 -22.04
CA GLN A 32 17.70 -3.44 -21.89
C GLN A 32 18.62 -4.19 -20.90
N PRO A 33 19.72 -4.81 -21.35
CA PRO A 33 20.68 -5.44 -20.45
C PRO A 33 21.49 -4.37 -19.70
N GLY A 34 21.59 -4.48 -18.38
CA GLY A 34 22.35 -3.54 -17.56
C GLY A 34 22.05 -3.66 -16.06
N LYS A 35 22.82 -2.95 -15.24
CA LYS A 35 22.52 -2.82 -13.80
C LYS A 35 21.36 -1.85 -13.62
N SER A 36 20.37 -2.22 -12.83
CA SER A 36 19.27 -1.32 -12.47
C SER A 36 19.81 -0.07 -11.75
N PRO A 37 19.26 1.12 -12.03
CA PRO A 37 19.64 2.33 -11.31
C PRO A 37 19.40 2.22 -9.80
N ARG A 38 20.25 2.85 -8.99
CA ARG A 38 20.12 2.91 -7.52
C ARG A 38 19.20 4.03 -7.04
N PHE A 39 18.22 4.41 -7.86
CA PHE A 39 17.26 5.45 -7.51
C PHE A 39 15.87 5.08 -7.99
N SER A 40 14.88 5.67 -7.34
CA SER A 40 13.47 5.63 -7.74
C SER A 40 12.95 7.06 -7.86
N VAL A 41 12.14 7.31 -8.88
CA VAL A 41 11.49 8.60 -9.11
C VAL A 41 10.00 8.43 -8.92
N ASN A 42 9.35 9.34 -8.20
CA ASN A 42 7.90 9.38 -8.08
C ASN A 42 7.34 10.79 -8.29
N TRP A 43 6.10 10.84 -8.75
CA TRP A 43 5.31 12.05 -8.97
C TRP A 43 3.83 11.73 -8.85
N SER A 44 3.04 12.66 -8.34
CA SER A 44 1.59 12.62 -8.30
C SER A 44 1.04 13.94 -8.84
N ALA A 45 -0.16 13.89 -9.42
CA ALA A 45 -0.81 15.10 -9.92
C ALA A 45 -0.93 16.15 -8.80
N GLY A 46 -0.51 17.38 -9.10
CA GLY A 46 -0.45 18.49 -8.13
C GLY A 46 0.90 18.65 -7.42
N ASP A 47 1.83 17.71 -7.58
CA ASP A 47 3.21 17.91 -7.12
C ASP A 47 3.93 18.94 -8.00
N GLY A 48 4.58 19.93 -7.38
CA GLY A 48 5.39 20.92 -8.08
C GLY A 48 6.69 20.36 -8.68
N GLU A 49 7.21 19.25 -8.12
CA GLU A 49 8.50 18.67 -8.52
C GLU A 49 8.52 17.14 -8.37
N LEU A 50 9.44 16.50 -9.11
CA LEU A 50 9.75 15.07 -8.98
C LEU A 50 10.44 14.79 -7.64
N GLU A 51 10.08 13.69 -6.98
CA GLU A 51 10.80 13.20 -5.81
C GLU A 51 11.74 12.05 -6.22
N VAL A 52 13.04 12.21 -5.99
CA VAL A 52 14.06 11.20 -6.24
C VAL A 52 14.52 10.56 -4.94
N LEU A 53 14.42 9.24 -4.84
CA LEU A 53 14.81 8.44 -3.68
C LEU A 53 16.02 7.57 -3.98
N ASP A 54 16.89 7.38 -2.99
CA ASP A 54 17.90 6.32 -3.00
C ASP A 54 17.22 4.99 -2.62
N THR A 55 17.33 3.96 -3.48
CA THR A 55 16.62 2.69 -3.29
C THR A 55 17.18 1.82 -2.17
N SER A 56 18.43 2.07 -1.74
CA SER A 56 19.04 1.34 -0.62
C SER A 56 18.57 1.88 0.74
N THR A 57 18.31 3.19 0.83
CA THR A 57 17.90 3.85 2.09
C THR A 57 16.40 4.12 2.16
N GLY A 58 15.71 4.18 1.02
CA GLY A 58 14.31 4.61 0.93
C GLY A 58 14.09 6.10 1.25
N ARG A 59 15.15 6.92 1.22
CA ARG A 59 15.13 8.35 1.57
C ARG A 59 15.43 9.21 0.35
N ARG A 60 15.07 10.49 0.43
CA ARG A 60 15.34 11.45 -0.65
C ARG A 60 16.83 11.54 -0.94
N LYS A 61 17.19 11.38 -2.20
CA LYS A 61 18.56 11.53 -2.68
C LYS A 61 19.00 12.99 -2.47
N GLY A 62 20.24 13.19 -2.00
CA GLY A 62 20.78 14.52 -1.66
C GLY A 62 20.44 14.98 -0.24
N SER A 63 19.15 15.09 0.11
CA SER A 63 18.75 15.63 1.44
C SER A 63 18.69 14.59 2.57
N GLY A 64 18.56 13.29 2.26
CA GLY A 64 18.39 12.23 3.27
C GLY A 64 17.05 12.27 4.04
N THR A 65 16.18 13.21 3.71
CA THR A 65 14.88 13.37 4.37
C THR A 65 13.92 12.24 4.00
N PRO A 66 12.92 11.92 4.85
CA PRO A 66 11.90 10.93 4.54
C PRO A 66 11.12 11.28 3.27
N SER A 67 10.78 10.26 2.48
CA SER A 67 9.90 10.42 1.31
C SER A 67 8.49 10.87 1.72
N ARG A 68 7.83 11.67 0.87
CA ARG A 68 6.39 11.99 1.01
C ARG A 68 5.49 10.75 0.97
N LEU A 69 5.98 9.64 0.39
CA LEU A 69 5.31 8.36 0.29
C LEU A 69 5.66 7.40 1.43
N CYS A 70 6.53 7.79 2.37
CA CYS A 70 6.83 6.93 3.51
C CYS A 70 5.58 6.72 4.40
N LYS A 71 5.55 5.59 5.13
CA LYS A 71 4.40 5.22 5.99
C LYS A 71 3.97 6.37 6.91
N ARG A 72 4.94 7.09 7.51
CA ARG A 72 4.67 8.20 8.43
C ARG A 72 4.01 9.38 7.73
N SER A 73 4.54 9.81 6.57
CA SER A 73 3.96 10.91 5.81
C SER A 73 2.54 10.62 5.32
N LEU A 74 2.28 9.38 4.88
CA LEU A 74 0.93 8.95 4.50
C LEU A 74 -0.02 8.89 5.70
N PHE A 75 0.45 8.36 6.83
CA PHE A 75 -0.36 8.29 8.05
C PHE A 75 -0.76 9.67 8.57
N THR A 76 0.20 10.61 8.62
CA THR A 76 -0.06 12.02 8.96
C THR A 76 -1.10 12.67 8.05
N ARG A 77 -1.08 12.40 6.74
CA ARG A 77 -2.12 12.92 5.82
C ARG A 77 -3.48 12.27 6.09
N TRP A 78 -3.49 10.96 6.34
CA TRP A 78 -4.71 10.23 6.64
C TRP A 78 -5.38 10.71 7.93
N GLU A 79 -4.62 10.95 9.01
CA GLU A 79 -5.19 11.47 10.26
C GLU A 79 -5.77 12.88 10.09
N ARG A 80 -5.10 13.76 9.35
CA ARG A 80 -5.65 15.10 9.03
C ARG A 80 -7.00 14.98 8.33
N LEU A 81 -7.10 14.07 7.36
CA LEU A 81 -8.36 13.80 6.67
C LEU A 81 -9.41 13.21 7.62
N HIS A 82 -9.02 12.26 8.47
CA HIS A 82 -9.92 11.66 9.47
C HIS A 82 -10.50 12.72 10.41
N HIS A 83 -9.67 13.64 10.91
CA HIS A 83 -10.12 14.76 11.73
C HIS A 83 -11.05 15.72 11.01
N GLN A 84 -10.78 16.02 9.73
CA GLN A 84 -11.64 16.90 8.92
C GLN A 84 -13.01 16.28 8.63
N LEU A 85 -13.07 14.96 8.45
CA LEU A 85 -14.31 14.23 8.20
C LEU A 85 -15.09 13.96 9.49
N ARG A 86 -14.46 14.12 10.67
CA ARG A 86 -15.12 13.93 11.96
C ARG A 86 -16.11 15.06 12.22
N ARG A 87 -17.40 14.76 12.14
CA ARG A 87 -18.46 15.68 12.58
C ARG A 87 -18.46 15.81 14.10
N PRO A 88 -18.78 16.99 14.66
CA PRO A 88 -18.99 17.13 16.10
C PRO A 88 -20.03 16.10 16.59
N GLY A 89 -19.68 15.31 17.60
CA GLY A 89 -20.55 14.26 18.17
C GLY A 89 -20.53 12.91 17.44
N GLN A 90 -19.81 12.76 16.32
CA GLN A 90 -19.67 11.50 15.62
C GLN A 90 -18.37 10.77 15.99
N VAL A 91 -18.48 9.58 16.57
CA VAL A 91 -17.35 8.69 16.82
C VAL A 91 -17.04 7.92 15.54
N LEU A 92 -16.05 8.36 14.76
CA LEU A 92 -15.52 7.63 13.61
C LEU A 92 -14.49 6.59 14.07
N GLY A 93 -14.98 5.51 14.67
CA GLY A 93 -14.16 4.38 15.14
C GLY A 93 -13.58 4.55 16.54
N ASP A 94 -12.82 3.55 17.00
CA ASP A 94 -12.15 3.59 18.30
C ASP A 94 -11.01 4.62 18.28
N GLU A 95 -11.23 5.76 18.95
CA GLU A 95 -10.27 6.86 19.05
C GLU A 95 -8.92 6.42 19.63
N LYS A 96 -8.90 5.39 20.49
CA LYS A 96 -7.66 4.86 21.06
C LYS A 96 -6.87 4.06 20.02
N ALA A 97 -7.57 3.29 19.17
CA ALA A 97 -6.95 2.51 18.09
C ALA A 97 -6.35 3.41 17.01
N ILE A 98 -6.97 4.55 16.73
CA ILE A 98 -6.55 5.45 15.64
C ILE A 98 -5.24 6.21 15.95
N LYS A 99 -4.80 6.27 17.20
CA LYS A 99 -3.55 6.93 17.61
C LYS A 99 -2.28 6.28 17.07
N THR A 100 -2.33 5.01 16.67
CA THR A 100 -1.17 4.28 16.15
C THR A 100 -1.43 3.85 14.73
N TYR A 101 -0.37 3.79 13.92
CA TYR A 101 -0.48 3.34 12.52
C TYR A 101 -1.01 1.91 12.42
N CYS A 102 -0.55 1.00 13.29
CA CYS A 102 -1.06 -0.37 13.33
C CYS A 102 -2.53 -0.42 13.74
N GLY A 103 -2.93 0.32 14.78
CA GLY A 103 -4.31 0.35 15.27
C GLY A 103 -5.27 0.94 14.24
N ALA A 104 -4.91 2.06 13.60
CA ALA A 104 -5.67 2.67 12.52
C ALA A 104 -5.86 1.71 11.33
N LYS A 105 -4.84 0.91 10.97
CA LYS A 105 -5.01 -0.12 9.93
C LYS A 105 -5.97 -1.22 10.35
N MET A 106 -6.03 -1.57 11.63
CA MET A 106 -6.92 -2.62 12.13
C MET A 106 -8.38 -2.19 12.17
N THR A 107 -8.68 -0.89 12.21
CA THR A 107 -10.07 -0.40 12.12
C THR A 107 -10.70 -0.63 10.75
N ALA A 108 -9.89 -0.81 9.69
CA ALA A 108 -10.35 -1.16 8.35
C ALA A 108 -10.76 -2.64 8.23
N GLY A 109 -11.82 -3.03 8.95
CA GLY A 109 -12.21 -4.44 9.11
C GLY A 109 -12.50 -5.18 7.79
N ALA A 110 -13.13 -4.53 6.81
CA ALA A 110 -13.36 -5.12 5.49
C ALA A 110 -12.05 -5.48 4.78
N TYR A 111 -11.08 -4.57 4.79
CA TYR A 111 -9.76 -4.80 4.22
C TYR A 111 -9.00 -5.93 4.95
N GLN A 112 -9.05 -5.97 6.28
CA GLN A 112 -8.39 -7.02 7.05
C GLN A 112 -8.96 -8.41 6.74
N ARG A 113 -10.28 -8.54 6.60
CA ARG A 113 -10.93 -9.80 6.18
C ARG A 113 -10.52 -10.21 4.77
N ALA A 114 -10.52 -9.27 3.82
CA ALA A 114 -10.08 -9.54 2.45
C ALA A 114 -8.61 -10.01 2.40
N LYS A 115 -7.73 -9.33 3.15
CA LYS A 115 -6.33 -9.70 3.30
C LYS A 115 -6.16 -11.10 3.92
N GLN A 116 -6.91 -11.42 4.97
CA GLN A 116 -6.87 -12.74 5.59
C GLN A 116 -7.26 -13.84 4.60
N LYS A 117 -8.36 -13.63 3.87
CA LYS A 117 -8.81 -14.60 2.86
C LYS A 117 -7.78 -14.77 1.75
N PHE A 118 -7.20 -13.69 1.23
CA PHE A 118 -6.12 -13.76 0.25
C PHE A 118 -4.95 -14.64 0.73
N VAL A 119 -4.49 -14.44 1.97
CA VAL A 119 -3.39 -15.23 2.54
C VAL A 119 -3.76 -16.71 2.68
N LEU A 120 -4.98 -17.01 3.13
CA LEU A 120 -5.48 -18.40 3.21
C LEU A 120 -5.56 -19.04 1.82
N SER A 121 -6.07 -18.31 0.84
CA SER A 121 -6.20 -18.79 -0.54
C SER A 121 -4.86 -19.12 -1.19
N LEU A 122 -3.78 -18.39 -0.88
CA LEU A 122 -2.42 -18.76 -1.33
C LEU A 122 -1.98 -20.10 -0.74
N GLN A 123 -2.27 -20.34 0.54
CA GLN A 123 -1.92 -21.58 1.22
C GLN A 123 -2.75 -22.76 0.71
N GLU A 124 -4.07 -22.58 0.57
CA GLU A 124 -5.00 -23.59 0.05
C GLU A 124 -4.68 -23.98 -1.39
N ALA A 125 -4.22 -23.02 -2.21
CA ALA A 125 -3.79 -23.27 -3.58
C ALA A 125 -2.37 -23.87 -3.68
N GLY A 126 -1.69 -24.14 -2.56
CA GLY A 126 -0.32 -24.66 -2.56
C GLY A 126 0.74 -23.66 -3.03
N LEU A 127 0.45 -22.36 -3.05
CA LEU A 127 1.34 -21.28 -3.50
C LEU A 127 2.27 -20.75 -2.38
N GLY A 128 2.19 -21.34 -1.19
CA GLY A 128 3.04 -21.02 -0.05
C GLY A 128 2.46 -19.95 0.88
N ILE A 129 3.28 -19.56 1.87
CA ILE A 129 2.89 -18.63 2.95
C ILE A 129 3.27 -17.20 2.57
N TRP A 130 2.35 -16.26 2.80
CA TRP A 130 2.63 -14.84 2.61
C TRP A 130 3.55 -14.28 3.71
N ASN A 131 4.78 -13.94 3.35
CA ASN A 131 5.76 -13.35 4.25
C ASN A 131 5.38 -11.91 4.64
N ARG A 132 5.17 -11.68 5.94
CA ARG A 132 4.86 -10.36 6.49
C ARG A 132 6.10 -9.73 7.11
N LYS A 133 6.16 -8.39 7.06
CA LYS A 133 7.14 -7.64 7.85
C LYS A 133 6.83 -7.79 9.35
N PRO A 134 7.86 -7.71 10.21
CA PRO A 134 7.66 -7.72 11.65
C PRO A 134 6.71 -6.61 12.10
N PRO A 135 5.80 -6.87 13.05
CA PRO A 135 4.77 -5.92 13.45
C PRO A 135 5.35 -4.63 14.06
N GLU A 136 6.55 -4.66 14.63
CA GLU A 136 7.28 -3.53 15.21
C GLU A 136 7.47 -2.40 14.19
N GLN A 137 7.56 -2.73 12.90
CA GLN A 137 7.68 -1.75 11.81
C GLN A 137 6.40 -0.90 11.60
N GLU A 138 5.31 -1.23 12.29
CA GLU A 138 4.02 -0.53 12.23
C GLU A 138 3.64 0.12 13.57
N HIS A 139 4.45 -0.06 14.63
CA HIS A 139 4.22 0.51 15.94
C HIS A 139 4.81 1.92 16.04
N PHE A 140 4.12 2.88 15.44
CA PHE A 140 4.44 4.30 15.60
C PHE A 140 3.16 5.13 15.61
N GLN A 141 3.25 6.32 16.22
CA GLN A 141 2.23 7.36 16.16
C GLN A 141 2.65 8.41 15.13
N SER A 142 1.73 9.24 14.70
CA SER A 142 2.11 10.44 13.98
C SER A 142 2.63 11.50 14.95
N ASN A 143 3.25 12.54 14.40
CA ASN A 143 3.68 13.70 15.16
C ASN A 143 2.72 14.89 14.97
N VAL A 144 1.45 14.64 14.62
CA VAL A 144 0.45 15.72 14.44
C VAL A 144 -0.19 16.08 15.77
#